data_AF-A0A2G3EA66-F1
#
_entry.id   AF-A0A2G3EA66-F1
#
_cell.length_a   1.000
_cell.length_b   1.000
_cell.length_c   1.000
_cell.angle_alpha   90.00
_cell.angle_beta   90.00
_cell.angle_gamma   90.00
#
_symmetry.space_group_name_H-M   'P 1'
#
loop_
_entity.id
_entity.type
_entity.pdbx_description
1 polymer ?
#
loop_
_entity_poly.entity_id
_entity_poly.type
_entity_poly.pdbx_seq_one_letter_code
_entity_poly.pdbx_strand_id
1 'polypeptide(L)'
;MKKEIRPDYDLKVIGKNLRELRKKKGLSVEEVCQYLGIASERTIYYYEAGERVAPFDVMFAMMELYDADLEDVTGEKNAKLFYLWRTDEECEEWLRMICRTANPPVKYEDCLNEEGKFIGFNR
;
A
#
# COMPACT_ATOMS: atom_id res chain seq x y z
N MET A 1 17.98 -21.66 11.25
CA MET A 1 17.16 -20.52 10.76
C MET A 1 16.36 -19.98 11.92
N LYS A 2 16.51 -18.69 12.27
CA LYS A 2 15.55 -18.03 13.17
C LYS A 2 14.20 -18.02 12.45
N LYS A 3 13.13 -18.53 13.07
CA LYS A 3 11.78 -18.35 12.53
C LYS A 3 11.45 -16.88 12.66
N GLU A 4 11.47 -16.15 11.55
CA GLU A 4 10.90 -14.81 11.51
C GLU A 4 9.38 -14.96 11.67
N ILE A 5 8.86 -14.40 12.76
CA ILE A 5 7.42 -14.36 13.04
C ILE A 5 6.87 -13.20 12.22
N ARG A 6 5.82 -13.44 11.44
CA ARG A 6 5.14 -12.39 10.67
C ARG A 6 4.64 -11.30 11.62
N PRO A 7 4.61 -10.02 11.20
CA PRO A 7 3.97 -8.97 11.98
C PRO A 7 2.50 -9.31 12.22
N ASP A 8 2.01 -8.97 13.41
CA ASP A 8 0.60 -9.07 13.77
C ASP A 8 -0.03 -7.68 13.60
N TYR A 9 -1.18 -7.61 12.94
CA TYR A 9 -1.85 -6.35 12.63
C TYR A 9 -3.14 -6.24 13.42
N ASP A 10 -3.34 -5.10 14.09
CA ASP A 10 -4.57 -4.84 14.85
C ASP A 10 -5.72 -4.42 13.90
N LEU A 11 -6.71 -5.30 13.77
CA LEU A 11 -7.89 -5.04 12.94
C LEU A 11 -8.72 -3.83 13.41
N LYS A 12 -8.69 -3.48 14.70
CA LYS A 12 -9.38 -2.29 15.21
C LYS A 12 -8.68 -1.02 14.76
N VAL A 13 -7.35 -1.02 14.72
CA VAL A 13 -6.56 0.09 14.15
C VAL A 13 -6.85 0.20 12.66
N ILE A 14 -6.76 -0.91 11.91
CA ILE A 14 -7.05 -0.95 10.47
C ILE A 14 -8.43 -0.40 10.16
N GLY A 15 -9.47 -0.92 10.82
CA GLY A 15 -10.84 -0.49 10.56
C GLY A 15 -11.06 1.00 10.86
N LYS A 16 -10.53 1.47 12.00
CA LYS A 16 -10.59 2.89 12.36
C LYS A 16 -9.92 3.76 11.29
N ASN A 17 -8.73 3.39 10.84
CA ASN A 17 -7.99 4.15 9.85
C ASN A 17 -8.70 4.18 8.49
N LEU A 18 -9.23 3.04 8.02
CA LEU A 18 -10.04 2.99 6.79
C LEU A 18 -11.23 3.96 6.85
N ARG A 19 -11.91 4.02 7.99
CA ARG A 19 -13.03 4.95 8.20
C ARG A 19 -12.58 6.42 8.15
N GLU A 20 -11.45 6.72 8.77
CA GLU A 20 -10.88 8.08 8.77
C GLU A 20 -10.45 8.51 7.37
N LEU A 21 -9.77 7.62 6.63
CA LEU A 21 -9.37 7.82 5.24
C LEU A 21 -10.57 8.08 4.32
N ARG A 22 -11.62 7.25 4.41
CA ARG A 22 -12.86 7.46 3.65
C ARG A 22 -13.47 8.84 3.94
N LYS A 23 -13.57 9.22 5.21
CA LYS A 23 -14.11 10.52 5.63
C LYS A 23 -13.24 11.69 5.15
N LYS A 24 -11.91 11.53 5.14
CA LYS A 24 -10.97 12.54 4.63
C LYS A 24 -11.15 12.78 3.13
N LYS A 25 -11.50 11.74 2.36
CA LYS A 25 -11.91 11.86 0.95
C LYS A 25 -13.34 12.37 0.75
N GLY A 26 -14.12 12.53 1.81
CA GLY A 26 -15.51 12.98 1.74
C GLY A 26 -16.49 11.94 1.20
N LEU A 27 -16.09 10.66 1.17
CA LEU A 27 -16.88 9.59 0.57
C LEU A 27 -17.92 9.02 1.55
N SER A 28 -19.13 8.80 1.06
CA SER A 28 -20.16 7.98 1.69
C SER A 28 -19.81 6.49 1.61
N VAL A 29 -20.47 5.66 2.43
CA VAL A 29 -20.31 4.20 2.35
C VAL A 29 -20.91 3.64 1.07
N GLU A 30 -21.98 4.26 0.57
CA GLU A 30 -22.62 3.89 -0.70
C GLU A 30 -21.65 4.06 -1.88
N GLU A 31 -20.95 5.20 -1.97
CA GLU A 31 -19.97 5.47 -3.03
C GLU A 31 -18.81 4.46 -3.00
N VAL A 32 -18.36 4.07 -1.80
CA VAL A 32 -17.33 3.04 -1.64
C VAL A 32 -17.86 1.67 -2.10
N CYS A 33 -19.09 1.32 -1.74
CA CYS A 33 -19.73 0.09 -2.22
C CYS A 33 -19.84 0.04 -3.75
N GLN A 34 -20.24 1.15 -4.37
CA GLN A 34 -20.35 1.26 -5.83
C GLN A 34 -18.98 1.07 -6.50
N TYR A 35 -17.94 1.74 -6.00
CA TYR A 35 -16.58 1.58 -6.51
C TYR A 35 -16.07 0.14 -6.39
N LEU A 36 -16.30 -0.50 -5.24
CA LEU A 36 -15.83 -1.86 -4.96
C LEU A 36 -16.70 -2.97 -5.57
N GLY A 37 -17.84 -2.63 -6.18
CA GLY A 37 -18.82 -3.63 -6.64
C GLY A 37 -19.43 -4.46 -5.51
N ILE A 38 -19.52 -3.90 -4.29
CA ILE A 38 -20.04 -4.59 -3.10
C ILE A 38 -21.51 -4.22 -2.91
N ALA A 39 -22.38 -5.24 -2.88
CA ALA A 39 -23.83 -5.05 -2.81
C ALA A 39 -24.36 -4.49 -1.47
N SER A 40 -23.60 -4.56 -0.37
CA SER A 40 -24.08 -4.18 0.96
C SER A 40 -23.12 -3.26 1.70
N GLU A 41 -23.60 -2.07 2.07
CA GLU A 41 -22.88 -1.12 2.93
C GLU A 41 -22.46 -1.74 4.28
N ARG A 42 -23.25 -2.70 4.78
CA ARG A 42 -22.95 -3.42 6.03
C ARG A 42 -21.55 -4.05 5.98
N THR A 43 -21.12 -4.51 4.81
CA THR A 43 -19.79 -5.07 4.61
C THR A 43 -18.70 -4.04 4.90
N ILE A 44 -18.85 -2.81 4.42
CA ILE A 44 -17.90 -1.71 4.69
C ILE A 44 -17.92 -1.34 6.17
N TYR A 45 -19.09 -1.27 6.80
CA TYR A 45 -19.17 -1.01 8.25
C TYR A 45 -18.46 -2.09 9.08
N TYR A 46 -18.51 -3.37 8.67
CA TYR A 46 -17.75 -4.44 9.33
C TYR A 46 -16.24 -4.24 9.21
N TYR A 47 -15.75 -3.81 8.04
CA TYR A 47 -14.34 -3.51 7.85
C TYR A 47 -13.92 -2.31 8.68
N GLU A 48 -14.68 -1.22 8.64
CA GLU A 48 -14.41 0.00 9.40
C GLU A 48 -14.53 -0.17 10.92
N ALA A 49 -15.30 -1.15 11.38
CA ALA A 49 -15.37 -1.51 12.79
C ALA A 49 -14.24 -2.47 13.22
N GLY A 50 -13.43 -2.98 12.29
CA GLY A 50 -12.43 -4.02 12.57
C GLY A 50 -13.04 -5.35 13.02
N GLU A 51 -14.29 -5.63 12.61
CA GLU A 51 -15.00 -6.88 12.92
C GLU A 51 -14.74 -7.97 11.89
N ARG A 52 -14.37 -7.57 10.67
CA ARG A 52 -13.99 -8.46 9.57
C ARG A 52 -12.76 -7.95 8.87
N VAL A 53 -11.94 -8.87 8.39
CA VAL A 53 -10.81 -8.57 7.51
C VAL A 53 -11.37 -8.35 6.11
N ALA A 54 -11.02 -7.23 5.48
CA ALA A 54 -11.28 -7.04 4.06
C ALA A 54 -10.42 -8.03 3.26
N PRO A 55 -10.98 -8.72 2.24
CA PRO A 55 -10.18 -9.45 1.26
C PRO A 55 -9.07 -8.56 0.68
N PHE A 56 -7.96 -9.18 0.29
CA PHE A 56 -6.76 -8.46 -0.14
C PHE A 56 -7.00 -7.51 -1.32
N ASP A 57 -7.74 -7.99 -2.32
CA ASP A 57 -8.20 -7.22 -3.47
C ASP A 57 -9.08 -6.03 -3.07
N VAL A 58 -10.01 -6.24 -2.14
CA VAL A 58 -10.85 -5.16 -1.59
C VAL A 58 -10.02 -4.14 -0.82
N MET A 59 -9.07 -4.60 0.01
CA MET A 59 -8.19 -3.71 0.77
C MET A 59 -7.36 -2.81 -0.15
N PHE A 60 -6.78 -3.38 -1.21
CA PHE A 60 -6.02 -2.62 -2.19
C PHE A 60 -6.87 -1.63 -2.98
N ALA A 61 -8.07 -2.04 -3.40
CA ALA A 61 -8.98 -1.12 -4.06
C ALA A 61 -9.41 0.03 -3.13
N MET A 62 -9.61 -0.22 -1.83
CA MET A 62 -9.87 0.83 -0.84
C MET A 62 -8.66 1.75 -0.68
N MET A 63 -7.44 1.22 -0.61
CA MET A 63 -6.21 2.02 -0.53
C MET A 63 -6.03 2.93 -1.74
N GLU A 64 -6.27 2.43 -2.95
CA GLU A 64 -6.23 3.22 -4.18
C GLU A 64 -7.31 4.32 -4.18
N LEU A 65 -8.56 3.97 -3.84
CA LEU A 65 -9.66 4.94 -3.73
C LEU A 65 -9.37 6.04 -2.70
N TYR A 66 -8.70 5.67 -1.61
CA TYR A 66 -8.38 6.58 -0.52
C TYR A 66 -7.06 7.31 -0.68
N ASP A 67 -6.28 7.01 -1.73
CA ASP A 67 -4.92 7.54 -1.92
C ASP A 67 -4.08 7.35 -0.65
N ALA A 68 -4.11 6.12 -0.15
CA ALA A 68 -3.57 5.72 1.14
C ALA A 68 -2.56 4.59 0.97
N ASP A 69 -1.53 4.61 1.80
CA ASP A 69 -0.54 3.56 1.87
C ASP A 69 -0.81 2.56 3.02
N LEU A 70 0.08 1.58 3.16
CA LEU A 70 -0.05 0.57 4.20
C LEU A 70 0.18 1.17 5.59
N GLU A 71 0.99 2.21 5.75
CA GLU A 71 1.18 2.90 7.03
C GLU A 71 -0.10 3.64 7.42
N ASP A 72 -0.75 4.32 6.46
CA ASP A 72 -2.04 4.96 6.67
C ASP A 72 -3.09 3.96 7.16
N VAL A 73 -3.13 2.76 6.56
CA VAL A 73 -4.10 1.72 6.94
C VAL A 73 -3.72 1.03 8.25
N THR A 74 -2.45 0.65 8.45
CA THR A 74 -2.03 -0.18 9.59
C THR A 74 -1.61 0.61 10.82
N GLY A 75 -1.25 1.89 10.66
CA GLY A 75 -0.65 2.73 11.69
C GLY A 75 0.82 2.40 11.99
N GLU A 76 1.41 1.42 11.29
CA GLU A 76 2.79 0.96 11.50
C GLU A 76 3.76 1.72 10.60
N LYS A 77 4.53 2.65 11.19
CA LYS A 77 5.51 3.53 10.50
C LYS A 77 6.70 2.81 9.83
N ASN A 78 6.74 1.48 9.91
CA ASN A 78 7.81 0.63 9.40
C ASN A 78 7.27 -0.62 8.69
N ALA A 79 6.05 -0.57 8.18
CA ALA A 79 5.51 -1.67 7.38
C ALA A 79 6.36 -1.82 6.11
N LYS A 80 7.34 -2.73 6.15
CA LYS A 80 8.40 -2.97 5.14
C LYS A 80 7.92 -3.27 3.71
N LEU A 81 6.61 -3.27 3.47
CA LEU A 81 6.03 -3.43 2.14
C LEU A 81 6.23 -2.18 1.26
N PHE A 82 6.58 -1.01 1.83
CA PHE A 82 6.67 0.25 1.08
C PHE A 82 8.01 0.53 0.38
N TYR A 83 9.06 -0.29 0.58
CA TYR A 83 10.36 -0.09 -0.11
C TYR A 83 10.29 -0.22 -1.65
N LEU A 84 9.10 -0.43 -2.23
CA LEU A 84 8.91 -0.66 -3.66
C LEU A 84 8.26 0.52 -4.42
N TRP A 85 7.74 1.57 -3.77
CA TRP A 85 7.00 2.65 -4.48
C TRP A 85 7.29 4.11 -4.08
N ARG A 86 8.12 4.40 -3.07
CA ARG A 86 8.66 5.77 -2.83
C ARG A 86 10.15 5.79 -3.10
N THR A 87 10.60 6.68 -3.95
CA THR A 87 12.01 7.12 -3.98
C THR A 87 12.17 8.29 -3.01
N ASP A 88 12.24 8.00 -1.71
CA ASP A 88 13.01 8.89 -0.83
C ASP A 88 14.52 8.65 -1.08
N GLU A 89 15.39 9.53 -0.55
CA GLU A 89 16.84 9.44 -0.77
C GLU A 89 17.41 8.05 -0.41
N GLU A 90 16.87 7.40 0.63
CA GLU A 90 17.27 6.06 1.06
C GLU A 90 16.89 4.99 0.02
N CYS A 91 15.68 5.06 -0.54
CA CYS A 91 15.25 4.15 -1.60
C CYS A 91 16.01 4.36 -2.91
N GLU A 92 16.34 5.61 -3.28
CA GLU A 92 17.18 5.88 -4.44
C GLU A 92 18.59 5.28 -4.26
N GLU A 93 19.20 5.46 -3.09
CA GLU A 93 20.52 4.88 -2.81
C GLU A 93 20.49 3.34 -2.88
N TRP A 94 19.42 2.73 -2.36
CA TRP A 94 19.21 1.29 -2.43
C TRP A 94 18.98 0.79 -3.87
N LEU A 95 18.16 1.48 -4.67
CA LEU A 95 17.96 1.15 -6.09
C LEU A 95 19.25 1.32 -6.89
N ARG A 96 20.03 2.37 -6.62
CA ARG A 96 21.36 2.58 -7.21
C ARG A 96 22.34 1.47 -6.83
N MET A 97 22.29 0.96 -5.61
CA MET A 97 23.06 -0.21 -5.21
C MET A 97 22.65 -1.45 -6.03
N ILE A 98 21.35 -1.75 -6.15
CA ILE A 98 20.88 -2.91 -6.91
C ILE A 98 21.30 -2.83 -8.38
N CYS A 99 21.13 -1.66 -9.01
CA CYS A 99 21.57 -1.41 -10.39
C CYS A 99 23.06 -1.74 -10.60
N ARG A 100 23.92 -1.35 -9.64
CA ARG A 100 25.36 -1.64 -9.66
C ARG A 100 25.67 -3.13 -9.49
N THR A 101 24.86 -3.85 -8.71
CA THR A 101 25.08 -5.27 -8.40
C THR A 101 24.33 -6.25 -9.32
N ALA A 102 23.49 -5.73 -10.23
CA ALA A 102 22.80 -6.54 -11.23
C ALA A 102 23.81 -7.21 -12.18
N ASN A 103 23.39 -8.30 -12.85
CA ASN A 103 24.22 -8.99 -13.82
C ASN A 103 23.44 -9.19 -15.15
N PRO A 104 23.76 -8.42 -16.22
CA PRO A 104 24.77 -7.36 -16.24
C PRO A 104 24.36 -6.15 -15.39
N PRO A 105 25.33 -5.34 -14.89
CA PRO A 105 25.02 -4.08 -14.23
C PRO A 105 24.27 -3.15 -15.16
N VAL A 106 23.29 -2.43 -14.64
CA VAL A 106 22.52 -1.41 -15.37
C VAL A 106 22.71 -0.04 -14.74
N LYS A 107 22.47 1.04 -15.50
CA LYS A 107 22.43 2.38 -14.92
C LYS A 107 21.04 2.63 -14.34
N TYR A 108 21.01 3.34 -13.20
CA TYR A 108 19.76 3.69 -12.55
C TYR A 108 18.89 4.57 -13.44
N GLU A 109 19.51 5.49 -14.18
CA GLU A 109 18.86 6.43 -15.08
C GLU A 109 18.14 5.72 -16.24
N ASP A 110 18.67 4.58 -16.70
CA ASP A 110 18.04 3.76 -17.75
C ASP A 110 16.80 2.99 -17.23
N CYS A 111 16.63 2.94 -15.91
CA CYS A 111 15.50 2.32 -15.23
C CYS A 111 14.41 3.34 -14.87
N LEU A 112 14.52 4.59 -15.33
CA LEU A 112 13.54 5.66 -15.10
C LEU A 112 12.73 5.94 -16.37
N ASN A 113 11.48 6.38 -16.21
CA ASN A 113 10.72 6.98 -17.31
C ASN A 113 11.06 8.47 -17.51
N GLU A 114 10.39 9.12 -18.46
CA GLU A 114 10.57 10.54 -18.77
C GLU A 114 10.20 11.47 -17.59
N GLU A 115 9.38 11.00 -16.65
CA GLU A 115 8.99 11.72 -15.43
C GLU A 115 9.97 11.46 -14.27
N GLY A 116 11.03 10.69 -14.47
CA GLY A 116 12.00 10.32 -13.43
C GLY A 116 11.52 9.23 -12.49
N LYS A 117 10.42 8.51 -12.80
CA LYS A 117 9.90 7.40 -11.99
C LYS A 117 10.57 6.09 -12.37
N PHE A 118 10.96 5.30 -11.36
CA PHE A 118 11.51 3.97 -11.57
C PHE A 118 10.49 3.02 -12.21
N ILE A 119 10.82 2.48 -13.38
CA ILE A 119 9.97 1.58 -14.16
C ILE A 119 10.47 0.14 -14.20
N GLY A 120 11.57 -0.15 -13.49
CA GLY A 120 12.15 -1.48 -13.40
C GLY A 120 13.45 -1.64 -14.20
N PHE A 121 14.10 -2.79 -14.01
CA PHE A 121 15.31 -3.17 -14.73
C PHE A 121 14.91 -3.62 -16.15
N ASN A 122 14.81 -2.67 -17.08
CA ASN A 122 14.61 -2.99 -18.49
C ASN A 122 15.73 -3.92 -18.97
N ARG A 123 15.37 -5.06 -19.58
CA ARG A 123 16.31 -5.94 -20.29
C ARG A 123 16.53 -5.44 -21.70
#